data_AF-A0A1Q8LY22-F1
#
_entry.id   AF-A0A1Q8LY22-F1
#
_cell.length_a   1.000
_cell.length_b   1.000
_cell.length_c   1.000
_cell.angle_alpha   90.00
_cell.angle_beta   90.00
_cell.angle_gamma   90.00
#
_symmetry.space_group_name_H-M   'P 1'
#
loop_
_entity.id
_entity.type
_entity.pdbx_description
1 polymer ?
#
loop_
_entity_poly.entity_id
_entity_poly.type
_entity_poly.pdbx_seq_one_letter_code
_entity_poly.pdbx_strand_id
1 'polypeptide(L)'
;MTRGTVTTADELDRPDVVAQVRAAFDRYERALRDADVAVLTELFWDDDRCVRFGVADRQQGGAQIAAWRRVNPGVPAGRTLSGTTVLALGSDAAVVSTRFGYPDGAREGRQTQTWARLGGAWRIVAAHVSEVPC
;
A
#
# COMPACT_ATOMS: atom_id res chain seq x y z
N MET A 1 -19.93 -3.09 -25.65
CA MET A 1 -19.85 -3.83 -24.37
C MET A 1 -18.72 -4.84 -24.48
N THR A 2 -17.53 -4.47 -24.03
CA THR A 2 -16.41 -5.42 -23.95
C THR A 2 -16.70 -6.33 -22.76
N ARG A 3 -16.91 -7.63 -22.99
CA ARG A 3 -16.95 -8.62 -21.91
C ARG A 3 -15.63 -8.49 -21.17
N GLY A 4 -15.67 -8.02 -19.92
CA GLY A 4 -14.52 -8.08 -19.04
C GLY A 4 -14.09 -9.53 -18.92
N THR A 5 -12.80 -9.80 -19.11
CA THR A 5 -12.23 -11.12 -18.87
C THR A 5 -12.52 -11.48 -17.42
N VAL A 6 -13.21 -12.60 -17.20
CA VAL A 6 -13.40 -13.14 -15.85
C VAL A 6 -12.02 -13.56 -15.35
N THR A 7 -11.59 -13.04 -14.20
CA THR A 7 -10.36 -13.50 -13.53
C THR A 7 -10.48 -14.99 -13.28
N THR A 8 -9.65 -15.79 -13.94
CA THR A 8 -9.52 -17.23 -13.67
C THR A 8 -8.55 -17.43 -12.51
N ALA A 9 -8.53 -18.63 -11.91
CA ALA A 9 -7.59 -18.94 -10.84
C ALA A 9 -6.12 -18.74 -11.28
N ASP A 10 -5.81 -18.99 -12.56
CA ASP A 10 -4.46 -18.83 -13.12
C ASP A 10 -4.02 -17.36 -13.26
N GLU A 11 -4.97 -16.41 -13.25
CA GLU A 11 -4.67 -14.97 -13.24
C GLU A 11 -4.34 -14.46 -11.83
N LEU A 12 -4.58 -15.27 -10.79
CA LEU A 12 -4.16 -14.96 -9.43
C LEU A 12 -2.68 -15.31 -9.25
N ASP A 13 -1.96 -14.48 -8.51
CA ASP A 13 -0.56 -14.72 -8.12
C ASP A 13 0.42 -14.98 -9.27
N ARG A 14 0.13 -14.39 -10.44
CA ARG A 14 1.06 -14.33 -11.57
C ARG A 14 2.47 -13.91 -11.10
N PRO A 15 3.51 -14.74 -11.28
CA PRO A 15 4.83 -14.51 -10.66
C PRO A 15 5.49 -13.20 -11.07
N ASP A 16 5.31 -12.77 -12.32
CA ASP A 16 5.85 -11.51 -12.85
C ASP A 16 5.20 -10.30 -12.16
N VAL A 17 3.90 -10.34 -11.95
CA VAL A 17 3.12 -9.27 -11.30
C VAL A 17 3.45 -9.22 -9.80
N VAL A 18 3.47 -10.38 -9.14
CA VAL A 18 3.86 -10.50 -7.73
C VAL A 18 5.25 -9.91 -7.49
N ALA A 19 6.23 -10.24 -8.33
CA ALA A 19 7.59 -9.71 -8.20
C ALA A 19 7.64 -8.18 -8.36
N GLN A 20 6.93 -7.62 -9.34
CA GLN A 20 6.89 -6.17 -9.56
C GLN A 20 6.20 -5.43 -8.40
N VAL A 21 5.06 -5.93 -7.94
CA VAL A 21 4.32 -5.32 -6.83
C VAL A 21 5.10 -5.45 -5.53
N ARG A 22 5.77 -6.59 -5.29
CA ARG A 22 6.67 -6.76 -4.14
C ARG A 22 7.79 -5.73 -4.16
N ALA A 23 8.43 -5.50 -5.31
CA ALA A 23 9.47 -4.48 -5.43
C ALA A 23 8.93 -3.05 -5.18
N ALA A 24 7.73 -2.73 -5.69
CA ALA A 24 7.08 -1.45 -5.43
C ALA A 24 6.71 -1.27 -3.94
N PHE A 25 6.24 -2.33 -3.29
CA PHE A 25 5.95 -2.36 -1.87
C PHE A 25 7.22 -2.21 -1.01
N ASP A 26 8.31 -2.89 -1.35
CA ASP A 26 9.58 -2.77 -0.64
C ASP A 26 10.17 -1.35 -0.79
N ARG A 27 9.96 -0.70 -1.95
CA ARG A 27 10.26 0.73 -2.16
C ARG A 27 9.40 1.62 -1.25
N TYR A 28 8.10 1.34 -1.16
CA TYR A 28 7.19 2.06 -0.27
C TYR A 28 7.59 1.95 1.20
N GLU A 29 7.89 0.74 1.70
CA GLU A 29 8.25 0.53 3.11
C GLU A 29 9.60 1.14 3.47
N ARG A 30 10.55 1.17 2.53
CA ARG A 30 11.79 1.94 2.70
C ARG A 30 11.50 3.43 2.84
N ALA A 31 10.70 3.99 1.92
CA ALA A 31 10.32 5.40 1.97
C ALA A 31 9.55 5.76 3.25
N LEU A 32 8.73 4.85 3.80
CA LEU A 32 8.08 5.06 5.11
C LEU A 32 9.09 5.19 6.25
N ARG A 33 10.10 4.32 6.28
CA ARG A 33 11.14 4.29 7.33
C ARG A 33 12.08 5.48 7.23
N ASP A 34 12.42 5.88 6.01
CA ASP A 34 13.34 6.98 5.72
C ASP A 34 12.62 8.34 5.67
N ALA A 35 11.31 8.35 5.89
CA ALA A 35 10.45 9.53 5.81
C ALA A 35 10.53 10.27 4.45
N ASP A 36 10.71 9.53 3.36
CA ASP A 36 10.80 10.05 1.99
C ASP A 36 9.41 10.41 1.45
N VAL A 37 8.97 11.63 1.77
CA VAL A 37 7.67 12.16 1.39
C VAL A 37 7.48 12.20 -0.14
N ALA A 38 8.54 12.41 -0.91
CA ALA A 38 8.45 12.47 -2.37
C ALA A 38 8.05 11.10 -2.93
N VAL A 39 8.74 10.04 -2.51
CA VAL A 39 8.42 8.67 -2.94
C VAL A 39 7.06 8.22 -2.39
N LEU A 40 6.74 8.55 -1.13
CA LEU A 40 5.43 8.22 -0.56
C LEU A 40 4.29 8.89 -1.32
N THR A 41 4.47 10.12 -1.79
CA THR A 41 3.48 10.84 -2.59
C THR A 41 3.39 10.26 -4.00
N GLU A 42 4.52 9.99 -4.66
CA GLU A 42 4.58 9.41 -6.01
C GLU A 42 3.90 8.03 -6.10
N LEU A 43 4.04 7.21 -5.05
CA LEU A 43 3.50 5.86 -5.04
C LEU A 43 1.99 5.84 -4.80
N PHE A 44 1.38 6.90 -4.25
CA PHE A 44 -0.08 7.01 -4.20
C PHE A 44 -0.63 7.53 -5.53
N TRP A 45 -1.81 7.05 -5.89
CA TRP A 45 -2.49 7.53 -7.09
C TRP A 45 -3.00 8.97 -6.91
N ASP A 46 -2.58 9.86 -7.80
CA ASP A 46 -3.02 11.25 -7.83
C ASP A 46 -4.38 11.40 -8.53
N ASP A 47 -5.43 11.02 -7.82
CA ASP A 47 -6.83 11.12 -8.26
C ASP A 47 -7.75 11.25 -7.04
N ASP A 48 -8.86 11.97 -7.18
CA ASP A 48 -9.83 12.23 -6.11
C ASP A 48 -10.47 10.95 -5.54
N ARG A 49 -10.46 9.86 -6.31
CA ARG A 49 -10.97 8.55 -5.88
C ARG A 49 -10.03 7.79 -4.97
N CYS A 50 -8.76 8.18 -4.87
CA CYS A 50 -7.80 7.49 -4.01
C CYS A 50 -8.19 7.67 -2.52
N VAL A 51 -8.14 6.60 -1.73
CA VAL A 51 -8.52 6.64 -0.31
C VAL A 51 -7.40 6.14 0.57
N ARG A 52 -7.15 6.86 1.67
CA ARG A 52 -6.32 6.38 2.78
C ARG A 52 -7.07 6.49 4.10
N PHE A 53 -7.24 5.37 4.77
CA PHE A 53 -7.60 5.33 6.19
C PHE A 53 -6.36 5.00 7.01
N GLY A 54 -5.94 5.94 7.85
CA GLY A 54 -4.84 5.77 8.80
C GLY A 54 -5.35 5.26 10.15
N VAL A 55 -4.41 5.05 11.08
CA VAL A 55 -4.73 4.55 12.43
C VAL A 55 -5.70 5.48 13.16
N ALA A 56 -5.53 6.80 13.03
CA ALA A 56 -6.34 7.81 13.70
C ALA A 56 -6.78 8.97 12.76
N ASP A 57 -6.70 8.76 11.45
CA ASP A 57 -6.98 9.79 10.44
C ASP A 57 -7.56 9.19 9.14
N ARG A 58 -7.96 10.07 8.21
CA ARG A 58 -8.54 9.70 6.91
C ARG A 58 -8.28 10.78 5.87
N GLN A 59 -8.02 10.38 4.62
CA GLN A 59 -7.83 11.28 3.48
C GLN A 59 -8.57 10.74 2.24
N GLN A 60 -9.18 11.68 1.49
CA GLN A 60 -9.82 11.43 0.20
C GLN A 60 -9.07 12.22 -0.89
N GLY A 61 -8.58 11.52 -1.89
CA GLY A 61 -7.83 12.07 -3.01
C GLY A 61 -6.32 12.19 -2.75
N GLY A 62 -5.54 12.06 -3.84
CA GLY A 62 -4.07 12.16 -3.82
C GLY A 62 -3.55 13.46 -3.18
N ALA A 63 -4.23 14.58 -3.46
CA ALA A 63 -3.88 15.89 -2.90
C ALA A 63 -3.96 15.93 -1.35
N GLN A 64 -4.99 15.35 -0.75
CA GLN A 64 -5.12 15.30 0.71
C GLN A 64 -4.07 14.37 1.34
N ILE A 65 -3.77 13.25 0.68
CA ILE A 65 -2.73 12.30 1.12
C ILE A 65 -1.35 12.98 1.10
N ALA A 66 -1.02 13.69 0.02
CA ALA A 66 0.23 14.44 -0.11
C ALA A 66 0.36 15.55 0.95
N ALA A 67 -0.73 16.29 1.21
CA ALA A 67 -0.76 17.30 2.26
C ALA A 67 -0.53 16.69 3.66
N TRP A 68 -1.19 15.57 3.96
CA TRP A 68 -1.03 14.86 5.22
C TRP A 68 0.40 14.32 5.41
N ARG A 69 1.03 13.79 4.34
CA ARG A 69 2.42 13.29 4.37
C ARG A 69 3.46 14.36 4.64
N ARG A 70 3.25 15.60 4.19
CA ARG A 70 4.14 16.72 4.53
C ARG A 70 4.19 17.00 6.04
N VAL A 71 3.11 16.70 6.76
CA VAL A 71 3.02 16.86 8.22
C VAL A 71 3.39 15.55 8.95
N ASN A 72 3.15 14.40 8.33
CA ASN A 72 3.38 13.06 8.89
C ASN A 72 4.30 12.24 7.96
N PRO A 73 5.61 12.55 7.96
CA PRO A 73 6.50 12.15 6.87
C PRO A 73 6.91 10.67 6.91
N GLY A 74 6.83 10.02 8.07
CA GLY A 74 7.26 8.63 8.23
C GLY A 74 6.48 7.88 9.31
N VAL A 75 7.13 6.86 9.87
CA VAL A 75 6.62 6.02 10.96
C VAL A 75 7.60 6.03 12.14
N PRO A 76 7.17 5.67 13.37
CA PRO A 76 8.10 5.50 14.47
C PRO A 76 9.26 4.53 14.15
N ALA A 77 10.39 4.69 14.84
CA ALA A 77 11.54 3.82 14.67
C ALA A 77 11.25 2.38 15.12
N GLY A 78 11.95 1.41 14.54
CA GLY A 78 11.85 0.00 14.94
C GLY A 78 10.66 -0.76 14.37
N ARG A 79 9.95 -0.21 13.36
CA ARG A 79 8.88 -0.90 12.64
C ARG A 79 9.38 -2.21 12.01
N THR A 80 8.83 -3.34 12.43
CA THR A 80 9.06 -4.65 11.80
C THR A 80 7.80 -5.13 11.09
N LEU A 81 7.96 -5.87 9.99
CA LEU A 81 6.85 -6.45 9.23
C LEU A 81 6.79 -7.95 9.43
N SER A 82 5.58 -8.52 9.42
CA SER A 82 5.36 -9.96 9.48
C SER A 82 4.17 -10.38 8.62
N GLY A 83 4.24 -11.60 8.06
CA GLY A 83 3.15 -12.14 7.24
C GLY A 83 2.79 -11.30 6.02
N THR A 84 3.77 -10.64 5.39
CA THR A 84 3.54 -9.88 4.15
C THR A 84 3.13 -10.81 3.02
N THR A 85 1.92 -10.61 2.48
CA THR A 85 1.40 -11.30 1.31
C THR A 85 1.16 -10.30 0.18
N VAL A 86 1.43 -10.73 -1.04
CA VAL A 86 1.09 -10.02 -2.28
C VAL A 86 0.18 -10.95 -3.06
N LEU A 87 -1.06 -10.52 -3.29
CA LEU A 87 -2.03 -11.21 -4.12
C LEU A 87 -2.16 -10.46 -5.44
N ALA A 88 -1.62 -11.02 -6.52
CA ALA A 88 -1.84 -10.45 -7.85
C ALA A 88 -3.25 -10.78 -8.37
N LEU A 89 -3.90 -9.82 -9.01
CA LEU A 89 -5.23 -9.93 -9.59
C LEU A 89 -5.14 -9.59 -11.08
N GLY A 90 -4.77 -10.59 -11.89
CA GLY A 90 -4.44 -10.38 -13.30
C GLY A 90 -3.12 -9.61 -13.48
N SER A 91 -3.00 -8.85 -14.57
CA SER A 91 -1.78 -8.10 -14.92
C SER A 91 -1.62 -6.76 -14.22
N ASP A 92 -2.74 -6.13 -13.84
CA ASP A 92 -2.77 -4.67 -13.59
C ASP A 92 -3.32 -4.29 -12.21
N ALA A 93 -3.62 -5.28 -11.36
CA ALA A 93 -4.07 -5.03 -10.00
C ALA A 93 -3.44 -6.02 -9.02
N ALA A 94 -3.29 -5.59 -7.77
CA ALA A 94 -2.84 -6.44 -6.68
C ALA A 94 -3.31 -5.93 -5.33
N VAL A 95 -3.33 -6.81 -4.33
CA VAL A 95 -3.51 -6.46 -2.92
C VAL A 95 -2.27 -6.87 -2.16
N VAL A 96 -1.72 -5.96 -1.38
CA VAL A 96 -0.64 -6.25 -0.43
C VAL A 96 -1.20 -6.14 0.98
N SER A 97 -1.04 -7.20 1.77
CA SER A 97 -1.39 -7.21 3.19
C SER A 97 -0.17 -7.52 4.03
N THR A 98 0.01 -6.83 5.14
CA THR A 98 1.09 -7.11 6.09
C THR A 98 0.65 -6.76 7.50
N ARG A 99 1.23 -7.44 8.47
CA ARG A 99 1.19 -7.03 9.87
C ARG A 99 2.47 -6.31 10.22
N PHE A 100 2.41 -5.44 11.21
CA PHE A 100 3.58 -4.75 11.71
C PHE A 100 3.55 -4.58 13.23
N GLY A 101 4.72 -4.38 13.82
CA GLY A 101 4.87 -4.08 15.23
C GLY A 101 6.04 -3.14 15.49
N TYR A 102 6.13 -2.71 16.73
CA TYR A 102 7.20 -1.87 17.28
C TYR A 102 7.87 -2.58 18.46
N PRO A 103 9.07 -2.14 18.89
CA PRO A 103 9.86 -2.85 19.91
C PRO A 103 9.16 -3.01 21.27
N ASP A 104 8.20 -2.16 21.60
CA ASP A 104 7.43 -2.24 22.85
C ASP A 104 6.41 -3.39 22.87
N GLY A 105 6.07 -3.96 21.70
CA GLY A 105 5.10 -5.03 21.55
C GLY A 105 3.67 -4.67 21.96
N ALA A 106 3.35 -3.37 22.13
CA ALA A 106 2.09 -2.95 22.75
C ALA A 106 0.85 -3.11 21.83
N ARG A 107 1.07 -3.10 20.51
CA ARG A 107 0.01 -3.14 19.50
C ARG A 107 0.41 -4.04 18.33
N GLU A 108 -0.57 -4.75 17.77
CA GLU A 108 -0.45 -5.37 16.44
C GLU A 108 -1.02 -4.42 15.39
N GLY A 109 -0.17 -3.96 14.49
CA GLY A 109 -0.54 -3.16 13.34
C GLY A 109 -0.91 -4.02 12.13
N ARG A 110 -1.86 -3.54 11.33
CA ARG A 110 -2.30 -4.16 10.08
C ARG A 110 -2.29 -3.10 8.99
N GLN A 111 -1.72 -3.43 7.85
CA GLN A 111 -1.71 -2.58 6.67
C GLN A 111 -2.18 -3.38 5.46
N THR A 112 -3.18 -2.85 4.78
CA THR A 112 -3.64 -3.37 3.48
C THR A 112 -3.57 -2.25 2.45
N GLN A 113 -3.03 -2.57 1.29
CA GLN A 113 -2.93 -1.67 0.14
C GLN A 113 -3.48 -2.35 -1.09
N THR A 114 -4.33 -1.66 -1.82
CA THR A 114 -4.71 -2.03 -3.19
C THR A 114 -3.85 -1.26 -4.16
N TRP A 115 -3.22 -1.98 -5.07
CA TRP A 115 -2.32 -1.46 -6.09
C TRP A 115 -2.96 -1.62 -7.47
N ALA A 116 -2.76 -0.63 -8.34
CA ALA A 116 -3.12 -0.69 -9.74
C ALA A 116 -1.94 -0.23 -10.62
N ARG A 117 -1.83 -0.81 -11.80
CA ARG A 117 -0.87 -0.41 -12.83
C ARG A 117 -1.49 0.70 -13.66
N LEU A 118 -1.06 1.94 -13.42
CA LEU A 118 -1.58 3.15 -14.06
C LEU A 118 -0.45 3.83 -14.84
N GLY A 119 -0.66 4.06 -16.13
CA GLY A 119 0.37 4.65 -17.00
C GLY A 119 1.69 3.84 -17.03
N GLY A 120 1.62 2.53 -16.80
CA GLY A 120 2.78 1.64 -16.73
C GLY A 120 3.49 1.58 -15.36
N ALA A 121 3.06 2.35 -14.37
CA ALA A 121 3.61 2.35 -13.02
C ALA A 121 2.63 1.78 -11.99
N TRP A 122 3.15 1.09 -10.98
CA TRP A 122 2.35 0.63 -9.84
C TRP A 122 2.06 1.80 -8.89
N ARG A 123 0.78 1.99 -8.58
CA ARG A 123 0.28 3.02 -7.66
C ARG A 123 -0.67 2.42 -6.63
N ILE A 124 -0.59 2.90 -5.39
CA ILE A 124 -1.54 2.62 -4.33
C ILE A 124 -2.81 3.42 -4.64
N VAL A 125 -3.90 2.71 -4.93
CA VAL A 125 -5.21 3.33 -5.21
C VAL A 125 -6.09 3.36 -3.97
N ALA A 126 -5.84 2.48 -3.00
CA ALA A 126 -6.49 2.51 -1.69
C ALA A 126 -5.56 1.93 -0.62
N ALA A 127 -5.61 2.49 0.60
CA ALA A 127 -4.88 1.95 1.74
C ALA A 127 -5.69 2.03 3.04
N HIS A 128 -5.55 1.02 3.88
CA HIS A 128 -6.08 0.99 5.24
C HIS A 128 -4.97 0.57 6.20
N VAL A 129 -4.75 1.37 7.24
CA VAL A 129 -3.85 1.06 8.35
C VAL A 129 -4.64 1.10 9.65
N SER A 130 -4.49 0.08 10.48
CA SER A 130 -5.19 -0.01 11.77
C SER A 130 -4.35 -0.76 12.79
N GLU A 131 -4.63 -0.56 14.07
CA GLU A 131 -3.92 -1.21 15.18
C GLU A 131 -4.94 -1.84 16.14
N VAL A 132 -4.55 -2.95 16.77
CA VAL A 132 -5.28 -3.59 17.88
C VAL A 132 -4.33 -3.78 19.06
N PRO A 133 -4.83 -3.81 20.31
CA PRO A 133 -4.03 -4.28 21.43
C PRO A 133 -3.52 -5.72 21.17
N CYS A 134 -2.28 -5.99 21.58
CA CYS A 134 -1.76 -7.36 21.71
C CYS A 134 -2.31 -8.02 22.97
#